data_AF-A0A850SWL3-F1
#
_entry.id   AF-A0A850SWL3-F1
#
_cell.length_a   1.000
_cell.length_b   1.000
_cell.length_c   1.000
_cell.angle_alpha   90.00
_cell.angle_beta   90.00
_cell.angle_gamma   90.00
#
_symmetry.space_group_name_H-M   'P 1'
#
loop_
_entity.id
_entity.type
_entity.pdbx_description
1 polymer ?
#
loop_
_entity_poly.entity_id
_entity_poly.type
_entity_poly.pdbx_seq_one_letter_code
_entity_poly.pdbx_strand_id
1 'polypeptide(L)'
;MRQMFRLTASAAVLALSACASAPEKAAGWPKADLAAAAASAGVVTASNVFTADWTGPFGGVPAFDKMDLAQLKPALEAGMAMNLAEIDAIANNPQPATFENTILALEDSGRVLGNVFAYYGVLSSNLSTPEFRAIEEEMAPKLAEFSSKITQNEKLFARVKAVYE
;
A
#
# COMPACT_ATOMS: atom_id res chain seq x y z
N MET A 1 61.19 -46.14 28.42
CA MET A 1 61.48 -44.74 28.78
C MET A 1 60.14 -44.08 29.07
N ARG A 2 59.72 -43.92 30.34
CA ARG A 2 59.99 -42.76 31.23
C ARG A 2 59.71 -41.45 30.47
N GLN A 3 58.75 -40.58 30.80
CA GLN A 3 58.23 -40.07 32.09
C GLN A 3 56.80 -39.52 31.88
N MET A 4 55.79 -39.82 32.72
CA MET A 4 55.39 -39.14 33.98
C MET A 4 54.89 -37.67 33.86
N PHE A 5 53.56 -37.54 33.97
CA PHE A 5 52.80 -36.72 34.93
C PHE A 5 53.08 -35.22 35.05
N ARG A 6 52.06 -34.38 34.79
CA ARG A 6 51.60 -33.33 35.72
C ARG A 6 50.19 -32.83 35.42
N LEU A 7 49.33 -33.02 36.41
CA LEU A 7 47.99 -32.52 36.62
C LEU A 7 48.09 -31.13 37.29
N THR A 8 47.48 -30.08 36.76
CA THR A 8 47.06 -28.90 37.55
C THR A 8 45.92 -28.12 36.89
N ALA A 9 44.77 -28.17 37.56
CA ALA A 9 43.80 -27.10 37.85
C ALA A 9 43.28 -26.15 36.76
N SER A 10 41.95 -26.19 36.63
CA SER A 10 41.00 -25.23 36.06
C SER A 10 41.30 -23.74 36.27
N ALA A 11 41.01 -22.96 35.24
CA ALA A 11 40.24 -21.72 35.37
C ALA A 11 39.40 -21.55 34.10
N ALA A 12 38.12 -21.90 34.19
CA ALA A 12 37.13 -21.58 33.19
C ALA A 12 36.87 -20.07 33.24
N VAL A 13 37.29 -19.35 32.20
CA VAL A 13 36.84 -17.97 31.95
C VAL A 13 35.76 -18.06 30.88
N LEU A 14 34.51 -18.25 31.33
CA LEU A 14 33.32 -18.00 30.55
C LEU A 14 33.16 -16.48 30.40
N ALA A 15 33.82 -15.90 29.41
CA ALA A 15 33.47 -14.58 28.92
C ALA A 15 32.21 -14.74 28.05
N LEU A 16 31.03 -14.73 28.67
CA LEU A 16 29.79 -14.40 27.97
C LEU A 16 29.87 -12.93 27.56
N SER A 17 30.54 -12.66 26.44
CA SER A 17 30.29 -11.44 25.68
C SER A 17 28.92 -11.60 25.05
N ALA A 18 27.89 -11.28 25.83
CA ALA A 18 26.57 -11.01 25.33
C ALA A 18 26.67 -9.80 24.40
N CYS A 19 26.88 -10.06 23.10
CA CYS A 19 26.46 -9.14 22.07
C CYS A 19 24.93 -9.07 22.18
N ALA A 20 24.45 -8.16 23.03
CA ALA A 20 23.16 -7.56 22.84
C ALA A 20 23.21 -6.92 21.45
N SER A 21 22.65 -7.61 20.45
CA SER A 21 22.19 -6.93 19.26
C SER A 21 21.23 -5.86 19.76
N ALA A 22 21.63 -4.59 19.59
CA ALA A 22 20.71 -3.48 19.69
C ALA A 22 19.48 -3.83 18.83
N PRO A 23 18.25 -3.47 19.25
CA PRO A 23 17.13 -3.58 18.35
C PRO A 23 17.50 -2.79 17.11
N GLU A 24 17.61 -3.50 15.98
CA GLU A 24 17.74 -2.88 14.67
C GLU A 24 16.60 -1.88 14.60
N LYS A 25 16.97 -0.60 14.58
CA LYS A 25 16.06 0.53 14.52
C LYS A 25 15.09 0.19 13.41
N ALA A 26 13.84 -0.14 13.77
CA ALA A 26 12.84 -0.59 12.81
C ALA A 26 12.92 0.33 11.61
N ALA A 27 13.44 -0.21 10.50
CA ALA A 27 13.49 0.53 9.26
C ALA A 27 12.06 1.02 9.06
N GLY A 28 11.90 2.34 8.85
CA GLY A 28 10.59 2.91 8.61
C GLY A 28 9.84 2.05 7.61
N TRP A 29 8.52 1.90 7.82
CA TRP A 29 7.66 0.96 7.11
C TRP A 29 8.12 0.71 5.67
N PRO A 30 8.37 -0.54 5.26
CA PRO A 30 8.80 -0.83 3.90
C PRO A 30 7.66 -0.39 2.99
N LYS A 31 7.83 0.77 2.36
CA LYS A 31 7.02 1.17 1.21
C LYS A 31 7.33 0.11 0.16
N ALA A 32 6.42 -0.83 -0.03
CA ALA A 32 6.54 -1.74 -1.16
C ALA A 32 6.66 -0.86 -2.42
N ASP A 33 7.47 -1.30 -3.39
CA ASP A 33 7.77 -0.55 -4.62
C ASP A 33 6.55 -0.43 -5.58
N LEU A 34 5.33 -0.27 -5.04
CA LEU A 34 4.10 0.03 -5.78
C LEU A 34 4.20 1.34 -6.56
N ALA A 35 5.06 2.25 -6.10
CA ALA A 35 5.36 3.50 -6.79
C ALA A 35 5.85 3.29 -8.23
N ALA A 36 6.58 2.20 -8.51
CA ALA A 36 7.04 1.89 -9.86
C ALA A 36 5.92 1.38 -10.78
N ALA A 37 4.97 0.61 -10.24
CA ALA A 37 3.80 0.15 -10.98
C ALA A 37 2.86 1.33 -11.32
N ALA A 38 2.61 2.22 -10.35
CA ALA A 38 1.81 3.43 -10.54
C ALA A 38 2.44 4.42 -11.54
N ALA A 39 3.78 4.52 -11.60
CA ALA A 39 4.48 5.44 -12.50
C ALA A 39 4.28 5.12 -13.99
N SER A 40 4.13 3.85 -14.37
CA SER A 40 3.86 3.46 -15.77
C SER A 40 2.45 3.84 -16.26
N ALA A 41 1.53 4.15 -15.35
CA ALA A 41 0.19 4.69 -15.65
C ALA A 41 0.12 6.24 -15.53
N GLY A 42 1.23 6.89 -15.16
CA GLY A 42 1.27 8.16 -14.44
C GLY A 42 1.48 9.46 -15.22
N VAL A 43 1.13 9.56 -16.52
CA VAL A 43 1.24 10.87 -17.22
C VAL A 43 0.09 11.84 -16.82
N VAL A 44 -0.94 11.37 -16.12
CA VAL A 44 -2.15 12.17 -15.79
C VAL A 44 -2.21 12.65 -14.32
N THR A 45 -1.32 12.18 -13.44
CA THR A 45 -1.40 12.40 -11.97
C THR A 45 -1.02 13.81 -11.51
N ALA A 46 -0.13 14.50 -12.22
CA ALA A 46 0.46 15.75 -11.70
C ALA A 46 -0.46 16.98 -11.82
N SER A 47 -1.53 16.93 -12.62
CA SER A 47 -2.39 18.10 -12.89
C SER A 47 -3.76 18.08 -12.19
N ASN A 48 -4.16 16.96 -11.59
CA ASN A 48 -5.49 16.82 -10.98
C ASN A 48 -5.42 16.86 -9.45
N VAL A 49 -6.15 17.79 -8.84
CA VAL A 49 -6.16 18.00 -7.38
C VAL A 49 -6.69 16.80 -6.60
N PHE A 50 -7.61 16.01 -7.18
CA PHE A 50 -8.18 14.84 -6.51
C PHE A 50 -7.17 13.69 -6.37
N THR A 51 -6.18 13.61 -7.27
CA THR A 51 -5.14 12.57 -7.28
C THR A 51 -3.84 13.01 -6.64
N ALA A 52 -3.72 14.28 -6.26
CA ALA A 52 -2.52 14.84 -5.68
C ALA A 52 -2.30 14.36 -4.24
N ASP A 53 -1.04 14.19 -3.86
CA ASP A 53 -0.67 13.99 -2.46
C ASP A 53 -0.98 15.24 -1.64
N TRP A 54 -1.42 15.03 -0.40
CA TRP A 54 -1.66 16.11 0.54
C TRP A 54 -0.36 16.52 1.22
N THR A 55 -0.27 17.80 1.55
CA THR A 55 0.88 18.36 2.26
C THR A 55 0.40 19.20 3.44
N GLY A 56 1.19 19.24 4.51
CA GLY A 56 0.88 19.98 5.74
C GLY A 56 0.92 19.14 7.01
N PRO A 57 0.55 19.72 8.16
CA PRO A 57 0.51 19.01 9.44
C PRO A 57 -0.38 17.76 9.38
N PHE A 58 -0.02 16.73 10.13
CA PHE A 58 -0.76 15.46 10.24
C PHE A 58 -0.95 14.68 8.92
N GLY A 59 -0.11 14.93 7.92
CA GLY A 59 -0.22 14.29 6.60
C GLY A 59 -0.99 15.12 5.57
N GLY A 60 -1.40 16.34 5.92
CA GLY A 60 -2.11 17.25 5.02
C GLY A 60 -3.62 17.03 5.01
N VAL A 61 -4.32 17.91 4.30
CA VAL A 61 -5.78 17.87 4.14
C VAL A 61 -6.16 18.05 2.66
N PRO A 62 -7.33 17.56 2.24
CA PRO A 62 -7.83 17.80 0.89
C PRO A 62 -7.99 19.31 0.61
N ALA A 63 -7.47 19.78 -0.52
CA ALA A 63 -7.63 21.15 -1.01
C ALA A 63 -9.02 21.38 -1.62
N PHE A 64 -10.07 21.40 -0.79
CA PHE A 64 -11.47 21.61 -1.21
C PHE A 64 -11.69 22.96 -1.89
N ASP A 65 -10.88 23.98 -1.59
CA ASP A 65 -10.94 25.32 -2.19
C ASP A 65 -10.50 25.35 -3.66
N LYS A 66 -9.83 24.30 -4.13
CA LYS A 66 -9.25 24.21 -5.48
C LYS A 66 -9.89 23.13 -6.34
N MET A 67 -10.94 22.48 -5.84
CA MET A 67 -11.61 21.39 -6.55
C MET A 67 -12.47 21.91 -7.70
N ASP A 68 -12.50 21.13 -8.78
CA ASP A 68 -13.39 21.33 -9.92
C ASP A 68 -14.09 20.00 -10.21
N LEU A 69 -15.43 19.95 -10.13
CA LEU A 69 -16.20 18.72 -10.35
C LEU A 69 -15.94 18.09 -11.72
N ALA A 70 -15.58 18.88 -12.74
CA ALA A 70 -15.21 18.35 -14.06
C ALA A 70 -13.98 17.42 -14.01
N GLN A 71 -13.12 17.60 -13.01
CA GLN A 71 -11.92 16.78 -12.81
C GLN A 71 -12.17 15.49 -12.01
N LEU A 72 -13.37 15.31 -11.43
CA LEU A 72 -13.65 14.18 -10.54
C LEU A 72 -13.73 12.85 -11.30
N LYS A 73 -14.45 12.81 -12.44
CA LYS A 73 -14.54 11.58 -13.25
C LYS A 73 -13.17 11.12 -13.78
N PRO A 74 -12.36 12.00 -14.41
CA PRO A 74 -10.99 11.64 -14.79
C PRO A 74 -10.15 11.15 -13.61
N ALA A 75 -10.30 11.73 -12.43
CA ALA A 75 -9.57 11.31 -11.23
C ALA A 75 -9.98 9.92 -10.76
N LEU A 76 -11.28 9.62 -10.72
CA LEU A 76 -11.79 8.29 -10.36
C LEU A 76 -11.30 7.23 -11.35
N GLU A 77 -11.38 7.49 -12.65
CA GLU A 77 -10.92 6.56 -13.68
C GLU A 77 -9.41 6.32 -13.61
N ALA A 78 -8.61 7.38 -13.45
CA ALA A 78 -7.17 7.26 -13.30
C ALA A 78 -6.79 6.52 -12.00
N GLY A 79 -7.45 6.84 -10.87
CA GLY A 79 -7.23 6.17 -9.59
C GLY A 79 -7.57 4.68 -9.63
N MET A 80 -8.70 4.32 -10.26
CA MET A 80 -9.07 2.92 -10.48
C MET A 80 -8.04 2.18 -11.34
N ALA A 81 -7.58 2.80 -12.43
CA ALA A 81 -6.58 2.18 -13.31
C ALA A 81 -5.24 1.94 -12.58
N MET A 82 -4.78 2.92 -11.79
CA MET A 82 -3.57 2.78 -10.98
C MET A 82 -3.72 1.69 -9.94
N ASN A 83 -4.85 1.63 -9.23
CA ASN A 83 -5.05 0.60 -8.23
C ASN A 83 -5.14 -0.80 -8.86
N LEU A 84 -5.81 -0.96 -10.00
CA LEU A 84 -5.80 -2.25 -10.70
C LEU A 84 -4.38 -2.67 -11.11
N ALA A 85 -3.52 -1.74 -11.55
CA ALA A 85 -2.13 -2.06 -11.87
C ALA A 85 -1.32 -2.52 -10.64
N GLU A 86 -1.54 -1.89 -9.48
CA GLU A 86 -0.94 -2.32 -8.21
C GLU A 86 -1.43 -3.70 -7.78
N ILE A 87 -2.74 -3.94 -7.87
CA ILE A 87 -3.37 -5.24 -7.58
C ILE A 87 -2.83 -6.32 -8.51
N ASP A 88 -2.67 -6.04 -9.80
CA ASP A 88 -2.10 -6.96 -10.77
C ASP A 88 -0.63 -7.28 -10.47
N ALA A 89 0.15 -6.30 -10.00
CA ALA A 89 1.53 -6.52 -9.58
C ALA A 89 1.60 -7.46 -8.37
N ILE A 90 0.70 -7.30 -7.40
CA ILE A 90 0.60 -8.17 -6.22
C ILE A 90 0.19 -9.59 -6.66
N ALA A 91 -0.90 -9.71 -7.43
CA ALA A 91 -1.46 -10.98 -7.87
C ALA A 91 -0.49 -11.81 -8.72
N ASN A 92 0.39 -11.15 -9.49
CA ASN A 92 1.36 -11.80 -10.38
C ASN A 92 2.80 -11.80 -9.83
N ASN A 93 3.03 -11.46 -8.56
CA ASN A 93 4.37 -11.51 -7.98
C ASN A 93 4.91 -12.96 -8.00
N PRO A 94 6.06 -13.23 -8.65
CA PRO A 94 6.58 -14.60 -8.81
C PRO A 94 7.13 -15.20 -7.52
N GLN A 95 7.37 -14.39 -6.48
CA GLN A 95 7.82 -14.89 -5.19
C GLN A 95 6.67 -15.58 -4.43
N PRO A 96 6.98 -16.60 -3.60
CA PRO A 96 6.02 -17.18 -2.68
C PRO A 96 5.28 -16.10 -1.88
N ALA A 97 3.99 -16.31 -1.62
CA ALA A 97 3.18 -15.37 -0.89
C ALA A 97 3.70 -15.21 0.55
N THR A 98 3.88 -13.97 0.97
CA THR A 98 4.26 -13.57 2.35
C THR A 98 3.31 -12.48 2.81
N PHE A 99 3.27 -12.23 4.11
CA PHE A 99 2.48 -11.13 4.66
C PHE A 99 2.86 -9.79 4.01
N GLU A 100 4.16 -9.53 3.84
CA GLU A 100 4.69 -8.29 3.27
C GLU A 100 4.31 -8.12 1.79
N ASN A 101 4.51 -9.15 0.97
CA ASN A 101 4.29 -9.05 -0.47
C ASN A 101 2.84 -9.30 -0.91
N THR A 102 1.93 -9.54 0.05
CA THR A 102 0.51 -9.80 -0.22
C THR A 102 -0.38 -8.92 0.65
N ILE A 103 -0.41 -9.11 1.98
CA ILE A 103 -1.33 -8.37 2.86
C ILE A 103 -0.90 -6.92 3.03
N LEU A 104 0.36 -6.68 3.40
CA LEU A 104 0.87 -5.31 3.56
C LEU A 104 0.85 -4.56 2.22
N ALA A 105 1.19 -5.23 1.12
CA ALA A 105 1.09 -4.64 -0.21
C ALA A 105 -0.36 -4.30 -0.61
N LEU A 106 -1.33 -5.13 -0.23
CA LEU A 106 -2.75 -4.82 -0.45
C LEU A 106 -3.21 -3.61 0.35
N GLU A 107 -2.85 -3.54 1.63
CA GLU A 107 -3.15 -2.39 2.50
C GLU A 107 -2.49 -1.09 2.04
N ASP A 108 -1.33 -1.19 1.37
CA ASP A 108 -0.60 -0.04 0.81
C ASP A 108 -1.13 0.37 -0.58
N SER A 109 -1.88 -0.50 -1.26
CA SER A 109 -2.41 -0.22 -2.59
C SER A 109 -3.55 0.81 -2.57
N GLY A 110 -3.73 1.50 -3.68
CA GLY A 110 -4.89 2.35 -3.91
C GLY A 110 -4.80 3.72 -3.26
N ARG A 111 -3.62 4.15 -2.79
CA ARG A 111 -3.42 5.46 -2.14
C ARG A 111 -3.99 6.64 -2.94
N VAL A 112 -3.69 6.68 -4.25
CA VAL A 112 -4.20 7.74 -5.13
C VAL A 112 -5.73 7.73 -5.18
N LEU A 113 -6.33 6.56 -5.37
CA LEU A 113 -7.79 6.41 -5.39
C LEU A 113 -8.41 6.72 -4.02
N GLY A 114 -7.71 6.42 -2.92
CA GLY A 114 -8.08 6.81 -1.56
C GLY A 114 -8.18 8.32 -1.38
N ASN A 115 -7.25 9.09 -1.96
CA ASN A 115 -7.35 10.56 -1.97
C ASN A 115 -8.61 11.01 -2.71
N VAL A 116 -8.89 10.45 -3.89
CA VAL A 116 -10.11 10.78 -4.66
C VAL A 116 -11.36 10.45 -3.86
N PHE A 117 -11.40 9.29 -3.19
CA PHE A 117 -12.55 8.88 -2.38
C PHE A 117 -12.77 9.75 -1.14
N ALA A 118 -11.73 10.37 -0.57
CA ALA A 118 -11.89 11.33 0.51
C ALA A 118 -12.73 12.54 0.07
N TYR A 119 -12.52 13.06 -1.15
CA TYR A 119 -13.38 14.09 -1.73
C TYR A 119 -14.76 13.55 -2.08
N TYR A 120 -14.81 12.40 -2.76
CA TYR A 120 -16.06 11.78 -3.20
C TYR A 120 -17.03 11.53 -2.04
N GLY A 121 -16.54 11.02 -0.90
CA GLY A 121 -17.37 10.74 0.27
C GLY A 121 -18.01 11.99 0.87
N VAL A 122 -17.26 13.10 0.95
CA VAL A 122 -17.79 14.40 1.41
C VAL A 122 -18.79 14.98 0.42
N LEU A 123 -18.52 14.88 -0.89
CA LEU A 123 -19.44 15.32 -1.94
C LEU A 123 -20.75 14.51 -1.94
N SER A 124 -20.66 13.19 -1.73
CA SER A 124 -21.85 12.32 -1.67
C SER A 124 -22.67 12.54 -0.40
N SER A 125 -22.02 12.78 0.75
CA SER A 125 -22.70 12.83 2.05
C SER A 125 -23.11 14.24 2.48
N ASN A 126 -22.19 15.20 2.41
CA ASN A 126 -22.34 16.52 3.03
C ASN A 126 -22.61 17.64 2.03
N LEU A 127 -22.08 17.51 0.81
CA LEU A 127 -22.11 18.55 -0.24
C LEU A 127 -22.77 18.05 -1.54
N SER A 128 -23.81 17.22 -1.42
CA SER A 128 -24.46 16.59 -2.57
C SER A 128 -25.24 17.61 -3.40
N THR A 129 -24.78 17.86 -4.63
CA THR A 129 -25.44 18.72 -5.62
C THR A 129 -26.06 17.89 -6.75
N PRO A 130 -27.03 18.43 -7.51
CA PRO A 130 -27.54 17.75 -8.70
C PRO A 130 -26.45 17.38 -9.72
N GLU A 131 -25.44 18.25 -9.88
CA GLU A 131 -24.28 18.01 -10.75
C GLU A 131 -23.44 16.82 -10.27
N PHE A 132 -23.12 16.76 -8.98
CA PHE A 132 -22.41 15.62 -8.40
C PHE A 132 -23.22 14.32 -8.52
N ARG A 133 -24.53 14.35 -8.28
CA ARG A 133 -25.36 13.14 -8.39
C ARG A 133 -25.40 12.57 -9.81
N ALA A 134 -25.32 13.42 -10.83
CA ALA A 134 -25.20 12.95 -12.22
C ALA A 134 -23.86 12.24 -12.46
N ILE A 135 -22.77 12.75 -11.87
CA ILE A 135 -21.46 12.07 -11.87
C ILE A 135 -21.55 10.72 -11.14
N GLU A 136 -22.16 10.70 -9.95
CA GLU A 136 -22.32 9.49 -9.15
C GLU A 136 -23.13 8.41 -9.89
N GLU A 137 -24.23 8.77 -10.55
CA GLU A 137 -25.03 7.85 -11.37
C GLU A 137 -24.21 7.22 -12.51
N GLU A 138 -23.39 8.01 -13.19
CA GLU A 138 -22.50 7.52 -14.27
C GLU A 138 -21.36 6.64 -13.73
N MET A 139 -20.80 6.99 -12.56
CA MET A 139 -19.62 6.34 -12.01
C MET A 139 -19.93 5.09 -11.17
N ALA A 140 -21.12 5.01 -10.56
CA ALA A 140 -21.54 3.88 -9.73
C ALA A 140 -21.34 2.49 -10.40
N PRO A 141 -21.80 2.23 -11.63
CA PRO A 141 -21.58 0.94 -12.28
C PRO A 141 -20.09 0.66 -12.57
N LYS A 142 -19.30 1.69 -12.92
CA LYS A 142 -17.85 1.55 -13.17
C LYS A 142 -17.10 1.19 -11.88
N LEU A 143 -17.46 1.83 -10.77
CA LEU A 143 -16.91 1.53 -9.43
C LEU A 143 -17.27 0.11 -8.98
N ALA A 144 -18.49 -0.35 -9.26
CA ALA A 144 -18.92 -1.72 -8.97
C ALA A 144 -18.14 -2.75 -9.80
N GLU A 145 -17.91 -2.49 -11.09
CA GLU A 145 -17.07 -3.34 -11.95
C GLU A 145 -15.62 -3.38 -11.44
N PHE A 146 -15.05 -2.23 -11.09
CA PHE A 146 -13.71 -2.13 -10.51
C PHE A 146 -13.57 -2.96 -9.22
N SER A 147 -14.51 -2.83 -8.27
CA SER A 147 -14.51 -3.63 -7.04
C SER A 147 -14.64 -5.12 -7.33
N SER A 148 -15.45 -5.49 -8.33
CA SER A 148 -15.59 -6.88 -8.78
C SER A 148 -14.29 -7.46 -9.33
N LYS A 149 -13.52 -6.67 -10.12
CA LYS A 149 -12.21 -7.09 -10.65
C LYS A 149 -11.21 -7.43 -9.55
N ILE A 150 -11.26 -6.76 -8.40
CA ILE A 150 -10.37 -7.03 -7.26
C ILE A 150 -10.87 -8.23 -6.45
N THR A 151 -12.13 -8.18 -6.02
CA THR A 151 -12.72 -9.21 -5.14
C THR A 151 -12.83 -10.58 -5.78
N GLN A 152 -13.01 -10.65 -7.11
CA GLN A 152 -13.08 -11.89 -7.88
C GLN A 152 -11.75 -12.29 -8.52
N ASN A 153 -10.64 -11.65 -8.15
CA ASN A 153 -9.32 -11.99 -8.68
C ASN A 153 -8.81 -13.31 -8.05
N GLU A 154 -8.95 -14.41 -8.78
CA GLU A 154 -8.55 -15.75 -8.30
C GLU A 154 -7.07 -15.85 -7.92
N LYS A 155 -6.18 -15.20 -8.69
CA LYS A 155 -4.74 -15.19 -8.40
C LYS A 155 -4.45 -14.47 -7.10
N LEU A 156 -5.06 -13.29 -6.91
CA LEU A 156 -4.91 -12.53 -5.68
C LEU A 156 -5.43 -13.32 -4.48
N PHE A 157 -6.61 -13.92 -4.60
CA PHE A 157 -7.19 -14.74 -3.54
C PHE A 157 -6.29 -15.93 -3.18
N ALA A 158 -5.71 -16.61 -4.17
CA ALA A 158 -4.77 -17.71 -3.93
C ALA A 158 -3.55 -17.27 -3.09
N ARG A 159 -3.04 -16.05 -3.31
CA ARG A 159 -1.95 -15.48 -2.48
C ARG A 159 -2.41 -15.21 -1.05
N VAL A 160 -3.57 -14.56 -0.88
CA VAL A 160 -4.12 -14.26 0.46
C VAL A 160 -4.36 -15.55 1.24
N LYS A 161 -4.93 -16.57 0.59
CA LYS A 161 -5.15 -17.89 1.18
C LYS A 161 -3.83 -18.53 1.65
N ALA A 162 -2.79 -18.48 0.83
CA ALA A 162 -1.48 -19.06 1.17
C ALA A 162 -0.78 -18.37 2.36
N VAL A 163 -1.10 -17.10 2.65
CA VAL A 163 -0.60 -16.40 3.85
C VAL A 163 -1.41 -16.74 5.09
N TYR A 164 -2.70 -17.06 4.92
CA TYR A 164 -3.62 -17.37 6.02
C TYR A 164 -3.46 -18.80 6.57
N GLU A 165 -3.19 -19.77 5.70
CA GLU A 165 -3.01 -21.20 6.04
C GLU A 165 -1.63 -21.52 6.62
#